data_AF-A0A266Q8W6-F1
#
_entry.id   AF-A0A266Q8W6-F1
#
_cell.length_a   1.000
_cell.length_b   1.000
_cell.length_c   1.000
_cell.angle_alpha   90.00
_cell.angle_beta   90.00
_cell.angle_gamma   90.00
#
_symmetry.space_group_name_H-M   'P 1'
#
loop_
_entity.id
_entity.type
_entity.pdbx_description
1 polymer ?
#
loop_
_entity_poly.entity_id
_entity_poly.type
_entity_poly.pdbx_seq_one_letter_code
_entity_poly.pdbx_strand_id
1 'polypeptide(L)'
;MQKCLHPFRLLALLALVASLFACTSTHRAAQDPWPERMPSRAYFVKVYEADKINKQIQTQDEYLTWILRFYKGWELYRRGWIKMTDELVAQVNDPQQVEEIRYKIDRIGRLVSGEWAKKSNTRTIYLRHVSIWGNALLESLDRDEALPLINRVNNDVDDLLAHKISPDVITANRYFPVSEDDPFL
;
A
#
# COMPACT_ATOMS: atom_id res chain seq x y z
N MET A 1 33.46 -38.87 -29.49
CA MET A 1 32.32 -39.03 -28.55
C MET A 1 31.56 -37.72 -28.50
N GLN A 2 30.48 -37.58 -29.27
CA GLN A 2 29.68 -36.35 -29.33
C GLN A 2 28.22 -36.77 -29.13
N LYS A 3 27.65 -36.47 -27.97
CA LYS A 3 26.27 -36.82 -27.64
C LYS A 3 25.35 -35.89 -28.44
N CYS A 4 24.72 -36.40 -29.49
CA CYS A 4 23.63 -35.73 -30.18
C CYS A 4 22.56 -35.38 -29.14
N LEU A 5 22.40 -34.09 -28.86
CA LEU A 5 21.32 -33.59 -28.03
C LEU A 5 20.02 -33.88 -28.81
N HIS A 6 19.19 -34.79 -28.29
CA HIS A 6 17.97 -35.22 -28.99
C HIS A 6 17.06 -34.00 -29.27
N PRO A 7 16.63 -33.79 -30.54
CA PRO A 7 15.81 -32.63 -30.92
C PRO A 7 14.50 -32.55 -30.12
N PHE A 8 14.01 -33.70 -29.66
CA PHE A 8 12.83 -33.82 -28.80
C PHE A 8 13.02 -33.18 -27.41
N ARG A 9 14.21 -33.25 -26.82
CA ARG A 9 14.52 -32.62 -25.52
C ARG A 9 14.61 -31.11 -25.65
N LEU A 10 15.14 -30.62 -26.78
CA LEU A 10 15.21 -29.18 -27.07
C LEU A 10 13.80 -28.58 -27.29
N LEU A 11 12.93 -29.28 -28.03
CA LEU A 11 11.53 -28.91 -28.24
C LEU A 11 10.72 -28.89 -26.94
N ALA A 12 10.90 -29.90 -26.08
CA ALA A 12 10.26 -29.94 -24.77
C ALA A 12 10.73 -28.79 -23.86
N LEU A 13 12.03 -28.44 -23.90
CA LEU A 13 12.59 -27.32 -23.14
C LEU A 13 12.04 -25.97 -23.65
N LEU A 14 11.96 -25.79 -24.96
CA LEU A 14 11.40 -24.58 -25.57
C LEU A 14 9.90 -24.43 -25.25
N ALA A 15 9.14 -25.51 -25.27
CA ALA A 15 7.73 -25.51 -24.87
C ALA A 15 7.54 -25.18 -23.38
N LEU A 16 8.40 -25.71 -22.51
CA LEU A 16 8.39 -25.40 -21.07
C LEU A 16 8.77 -23.94 -20.80
N VAL A 17 9.77 -23.42 -21.52
CA VAL A 17 10.18 -22.01 -21.41
C VAL A 17 9.06 -21.10 -21.92
N ALA A 18 8.42 -21.43 -23.05
CA ALA A 18 7.30 -20.67 -23.59
C ALA A 18 6.07 -20.68 -22.66
N SER A 19 5.78 -21.80 -21.97
CA SER A 19 4.68 -21.87 -21.00
C SER A 19 4.97 -21.11 -19.71
N LEU A 20 6.24 -21.03 -19.28
CA LEU A 20 6.65 -20.17 -18.15
C LEU A 20 6.53 -18.67 -18.49
N PHE A 21 6.77 -18.27 -19.74
CA PHE A 21 6.53 -16.88 -20.18
C PHE A 21 5.04 -16.54 -20.34
N ALA A 22 4.19 -17.51 -20.64
CA ALA A 22 2.75 -17.29 -20.77
C ALA A 22 2.07 -16.89 -19.43
N CYS A 23 2.62 -17.29 -18.29
CA CYS A 23 2.13 -16.87 -16.97
C CYS A 23 2.54 -15.44 -16.57
N THR A 24 3.39 -14.77 -17.36
CA THR A 24 3.68 -13.33 -17.20
C THR A 24 2.73 -12.46 -18.01
N SER A 25 1.68 -13.04 -18.62
CA SER A 25 0.56 -12.30 -19.21
C SER A 25 -0.07 -11.40 -18.15
N THR A 26 0.44 -10.17 -18.16
CA THR A 26 0.17 -9.05 -17.29
C THR A 26 -1.33 -8.87 -17.11
N HIS A 27 -1.84 -9.10 -15.90
CA HIS A 27 -3.09 -8.52 -15.48
C HIS A 27 -2.88 -7.00 -15.47
N ARG A 28 -3.25 -6.34 -16.57
CA ARG A 28 -3.05 -4.89 -16.70
C ARG A 28 -4.06 -4.20 -15.81
N ALA A 29 -3.59 -3.35 -14.88
CA ALA A 29 -4.46 -2.44 -14.14
C ALA A 29 -5.35 -1.57 -15.06
N ALA A 30 -4.98 -1.43 -16.34
CA ALA A 30 -5.78 -0.78 -17.37
C ALA A 30 -7.06 -1.52 -17.78
N GLN A 31 -7.21 -2.81 -17.47
CA GLN A 31 -8.37 -3.62 -17.91
C GLN A 31 -9.46 -3.79 -16.84
N ASP A 32 -9.14 -3.57 -15.56
CA ASP A 32 -10.15 -3.55 -14.51
C ASP A 32 -10.83 -2.17 -14.43
N PRO A 33 -12.16 -2.10 -14.20
CA PRO A 33 -12.80 -0.84 -13.87
C PRO A 33 -12.15 -0.28 -12.58
N TRP A 34 -11.78 1.00 -12.64
CA TRP A 34 -11.23 1.71 -11.48
C TRP A 34 -12.31 1.79 -10.38
N PRO A 35 -12.07 1.32 -9.15
CA PRO A 35 -13.10 1.27 -8.13
C PRO A 35 -13.58 2.67 -7.70
N GLU A 36 -14.89 2.82 -7.49
CA GLU A 36 -15.50 4.10 -7.09
C GLU A 36 -15.08 4.57 -5.70
N ARG A 37 -14.81 3.63 -4.77
CA ARG A 37 -14.38 3.93 -3.40
C ARG A 37 -12.89 4.25 -3.26
N MET A 38 -12.20 4.50 -4.38
CA MET A 38 -10.79 4.91 -4.41
C MET A 38 -10.69 6.34 -4.94
N PRO A 39 -9.63 7.09 -4.57
CA PRO A 39 -9.35 8.36 -5.25
C PRO A 39 -9.24 8.13 -6.76
N SER A 40 -9.56 9.16 -7.53
CA SER A 40 -9.68 9.03 -8.99
C SER A 40 -8.39 8.49 -9.62
N ARG A 41 -8.52 7.66 -10.66
CA ARG A 41 -7.38 7.20 -11.46
C ARG A 41 -6.53 8.37 -11.96
N ALA A 42 -7.19 9.45 -12.38
CA ALA A 42 -6.55 10.68 -12.87
C ALA A 42 -5.64 11.32 -11.82
N TYR A 43 -6.01 11.28 -10.54
CA TYR A 43 -5.14 11.76 -9.47
C TYR A 43 -3.82 10.99 -9.44
N PHE A 44 -3.86 9.66 -9.44
CA PHE A 44 -2.65 8.84 -9.38
C PHE A 44 -1.81 8.91 -10.65
N VAL A 45 -2.44 9.01 -11.82
CA VAL A 45 -1.73 9.28 -13.08
C VAL A 45 -0.96 10.60 -12.97
N LYS A 46 -1.59 11.66 -12.45
CA LYS A 46 -0.90 12.95 -12.25
C LYS A 46 0.29 12.84 -11.28
N VAL A 47 0.13 12.09 -10.18
CA VAL A 47 1.22 11.84 -9.21
C VAL A 47 2.39 11.10 -9.89
N TYR A 48 2.09 10.05 -10.65
CA TYR A 48 3.09 9.30 -11.40
C TYR A 48 3.80 10.18 -12.44
N GLU A 49 3.04 10.95 -13.21
CA GLU A 49 3.58 11.82 -14.27
C GLU A 49 4.53 12.90 -13.75
N ALA A 50 4.32 13.37 -12.51
CA ALA A 50 5.16 14.36 -11.84
C ALA A 50 6.49 13.77 -11.32
N ASP A 51 6.57 12.47 -11.05
CA ASP A 51 7.77 11.82 -10.49
C ASP A 51 8.73 11.34 -11.59
N LYS A 52 9.63 12.24 -12.01
CA LYS A 52 10.60 11.98 -13.09
C LYS A 52 11.51 10.78 -12.80
N ILE A 53 11.84 10.52 -11.54
CA ILE A 53 12.77 9.46 -11.17
C ILE A 53 12.05 8.12 -11.24
N ASN A 54 10.87 8.01 -10.62
CA ASN A 54 10.11 6.77 -10.63
C ASN A 54 9.70 6.34 -12.05
N LYS A 55 9.34 7.30 -12.91
CA LYS A 55 9.01 7.06 -14.33
C LYS A 55 10.13 6.40 -15.15
N GLN A 56 11.38 6.56 -14.74
CA GLN A 56 12.51 5.95 -15.44
C GLN A 56 12.64 4.45 -15.13
N ILE A 57 12.03 3.97 -14.04
CA ILE A 57 12.27 2.63 -13.48
C ILE A 57 11.00 1.83 -13.19
N GLN A 58 9.83 2.45 -13.29
CA GLN A 58 8.53 1.83 -13.09
C GLN A 58 7.59 2.32 -14.18
N THR A 59 6.84 1.40 -14.78
CA THR A 59 5.77 1.76 -15.72
C THR A 59 4.54 2.28 -14.97
N GLN A 60 3.71 3.08 -15.66
CA GLN A 60 2.46 3.57 -15.10
C GLN A 60 1.54 2.42 -14.68
N ASP A 61 1.47 1.36 -15.48
CA ASP A 61 0.61 0.20 -15.19
C ASP A 61 1.07 -0.56 -13.95
N GLU A 62 2.39 -0.75 -13.76
CA GLU A 62 2.92 -1.31 -12.52
C GLU A 62 2.57 -0.43 -11.32
N TYR A 63 2.75 0.89 -11.43
CA TYR A 63 2.42 1.83 -10.36
C TYR A 63 0.94 1.76 -9.98
N LEU A 64 0.04 1.86 -10.96
CA LEU A 64 -1.41 1.76 -10.73
C LEU A 64 -1.82 0.37 -10.18
N THR A 65 -1.11 -0.70 -10.55
CA THR A 65 -1.33 -2.04 -9.98
C THR A 65 -1.05 -2.04 -8.47
N TRP A 66 0.02 -1.38 -8.03
CA TRP A 66 0.32 -1.26 -6.60
C TRP A 66 -0.71 -0.38 -5.87
N ILE A 67 -1.21 0.69 -6.48
CA ILE A 67 -2.32 1.47 -5.92
C ILE A 67 -3.56 0.58 -5.71
N LEU A 68 -3.94 -0.22 -6.71
CA LEU A 68 -5.07 -1.15 -6.58
C LEU A 68 -4.86 -2.15 -5.43
N ARG A 69 -3.65 -2.71 -5.30
CA ARG A 69 -3.30 -3.64 -4.21
C ARG A 69 -3.35 -2.99 -2.83
N PHE A 70 -2.95 -1.72 -2.72
CA PHE A 70 -3.06 -0.99 -1.45
C PHE A 70 -4.52 -0.88 -0.99
N TYR A 71 -5.43 -0.50 -1.90
CA TYR A 71 -6.83 -0.27 -1.54
C TYR A 71 -7.64 -1.57 -1.41
N LYS A 72 -7.48 -2.52 -2.34
CA LYS A 72 -8.23 -3.79 -2.35
C LYS A 72 -7.62 -4.85 -1.43
N GLY A 73 -6.34 -4.75 -1.14
CA GLY A 73 -5.56 -5.84 -0.56
C GLY A 73 -5.02 -6.78 -1.65
N TRP A 74 -4.19 -7.71 -1.22
CA TRP A 74 -3.52 -8.71 -2.06
C TRP A 74 -3.02 -9.87 -1.19
N GLU A 75 -2.42 -10.90 -1.79
CA GLU A 75 -2.04 -12.15 -1.11
C GLU A 75 -1.33 -11.94 0.25
N LEU A 76 -0.35 -11.05 0.30
CA LEU A 76 0.44 -10.79 1.50
C LEU A 76 -0.24 -9.82 2.48
N TYR A 77 -1.14 -8.97 1.98
CA TYR A 77 -1.87 -8.00 2.80
C TYR A 77 -3.33 -8.03 2.40
N ARG A 78 -4.04 -9.06 2.87
CA ARG A 78 -5.42 -9.36 2.47
C ARG A 78 -6.42 -8.28 2.89
N ARG A 79 -6.09 -7.54 3.96
CA ARG A 79 -6.91 -6.44 4.47
C ARG A 79 -6.50 -5.12 3.80
N GLY A 80 -7.04 -4.84 2.61
CA GLY A 80 -6.80 -3.56 1.92
C GLY A 80 -7.30 -2.33 2.70
N TRP A 81 -6.86 -1.15 2.28
CA TRP A 81 -7.20 0.13 2.91
C TRP A 81 -8.71 0.35 3.04
N ILE A 82 -9.49 0.00 1.99
CA ILE A 82 -10.95 0.17 2.01
C ILE A 82 -11.58 -0.62 3.16
N LYS A 83 -11.17 -1.89 3.32
CA LYS A 83 -11.70 -2.77 4.36
C LYS A 83 -11.33 -2.26 5.76
N MET A 84 -10.09 -1.78 5.93
CA MET A 84 -9.66 -1.18 7.20
C MET A 84 -10.49 0.08 7.53
N THR A 85 -10.70 0.97 6.56
CA THR A 85 -11.55 2.15 6.77
C THR A 85 -12.97 1.78 7.15
N ASP A 86 -13.56 0.77 6.49
CA ASP A 86 -14.91 0.30 6.80
C ASP A 86 -15.00 -0.31 8.22
N GLU A 87 -14.00 -1.12 8.61
CA GLU A 87 -13.90 -1.69 9.97
C GLU A 87 -13.78 -0.60 11.04
N LEU A 88 -13.02 0.46 10.75
CA LEU A 88 -12.81 1.56 11.68
C LEU A 88 -14.09 2.37 11.92
N VAL A 89 -14.79 2.76 10.85
CA VAL A 89 -15.99 3.59 11.01
C VAL A 89 -17.20 2.80 11.50
N ALA A 90 -17.23 1.47 11.33
CA ALA A 90 -18.32 0.63 11.81
C ALA A 90 -18.44 0.62 13.34
N GLN A 91 -17.40 1.01 14.06
CA GLN A 91 -17.37 1.07 15.53
C GLN A 91 -17.74 2.45 16.08
N VAL A 92 -17.95 3.44 15.20
CA VAL A 92 -18.22 4.82 15.58
C VAL A 92 -19.71 5.11 15.47
N ASN A 93 -20.34 5.46 16.59
CA ASN A 93 -21.79 5.67 16.65
C ASN A 93 -22.22 7.06 16.15
N ASP A 94 -21.37 8.07 16.27
CA ASP A 94 -21.68 9.44 15.86
C ASP A 94 -21.47 9.62 14.34
N PRO A 95 -22.52 9.90 13.55
CA PRO A 95 -22.41 10.11 12.11
C PRO A 95 -21.48 11.27 11.72
N GLN A 96 -21.38 12.33 12.55
CA GLN A 96 -20.46 13.44 12.27
C GLN A 96 -19.01 13.00 12.42
N GLN A 97 -18.71 12.24 13.48
CA GLN A 97 -17.40 11.66 13.71
C GLN A 97 -17.02 10.65 12.61
N VAL A 98 -17.97 9.84 12.13
CA VAL A 98 -17.76 8.94 10.98
C VAL A 98 -17.31 9.73 9.74
N GLU A 99 -18.00 10.82 9.40
CA GLU A 99 -17.65 11.64 8.24
C GLU A 99 -16.26 12.27 8.37
N GLU A 100 -15.94 12.80 9.57
CA GLU A 100 -14.61 13.37 9.84
C GLU A 100 -13.50 12.32 9.72
N ILE A 101 -13.72 11.12 10.28
CA ILE A 101 -12.78 10.00 10.21
C ILE A 101 -12.58 9.58 8.74
N ARG A 102 -13.65 9.40 7.97
CA ARG A 102 -13.57 9.05 6.54
C ARG A 102 -12.76 10.08 5.78
N TYR A 103 -13.07 11.37 5.94
CA TYR A 103 -12.35 12.45 5.27
C TYR A 103 -10.84 12.41 5.53
N LYS A 104 -10.44 12.24 6.79
CA LYS A 104 -9.03 12.23 7.19
C LYS A 104 -8.29 10.95 6.78
N ILE A 105 -8.98 9.81 6.79
CA ILE A 105 -8.38 8.53 6.37
C ILE A 105 -8.27 8.40 4.86
N ASP A 106 -9.23 8.95 4.11
CA ASP A 106 -9.13 9.01 2.66
C ASP A 106 -7.95 9.86 2.23
N ARG A 107 -7.65 10.94 2.97
CA ARG A 107 -6.42 11.72 2.80
C ARG A 107 -5.17 10.88 3.04
N ILE A 108 -5.09 10.16 4.16
CA ILE A 108 -3.95 9.27 4.47
C ILE A 108 -3.79 8.25 3.33
N GLY A 109 -4.84 7.51 3.00
CA GLY A 109 -4.80 6.47 1.97
C GLY A 109 -4.32 7.01 0.63
N ARG A 110 -4.80 8.19 0.23
CA ARG A 110 -4.41 8.84 -1.03
C ARG A 110 -2.93 9.19 -1.09
N LEU A 111 -2.38 9.78 -0.02
CA LEU A 111 -0.98 10.20 0.05
C LEU A 111 -0.04 9.00 0.22
N VAL A 112 -0.38 8.11 1.16
CA VAL A 112 0.40 6.91 1.48
C VAL A 112 0.47 5.98 0.28
N SER A 113 -0.65 5.71 -0.40
CA SER A 113 -0.65 4.83 -1.58
C SER A 113 0.18 5.42 -2.71
N GLY A 114 0.06 6.73 -2.97
CA GLY A 114 0.81 7.41 -4.03
C GLY A 114 2.33 7.34 -3.83
N GLU A 115 2.79 7.41 -2.59
CA GLU A 115 4.21 7.25 -2.27
C GLU A 115 4.65 5.79 -2.22
N TRP A 116 3.88 4.94 -1.55
CA TRP A 116 4.23 3.54 -1.32
C TRP A 116 4.29 2.71 -2.61
N ALA A 117 3.46 3.05 -3.60
CA ALA A 117 3.37 2.35 -4.88
C ALA A 117 4.59 2.57 -5.80
N LYS A 118 5.45 3.55 -5.51
CA LYS A 118 6.72 3.78 -6.20
C LYS A 118 7.69 2.60 -5.99
N LYS A 119 8.72 2.50 -6.84
CA LYS A 119 9.81 1.54 -6.60
C LYS A 119 10.54 1.86 -5.29
N SER A 120 11.08 0.83 -4.65
CA SER A 120 11.59 0.91 -3.27
C SER A 120 12.78 1.85 -3.09
N ASN A 121 13.54 2.12 -4.13
CA ASN A 121 14.69 3.02 -4.14
C ASN A 121 14.32 4.51 -4.25
N THR A 122 13.06 4.84 -4.56
CA THR A 122 12.62 6.23 -4.76
C THR A 122 11.56 6.68 -3.75
N ARG A 123 11.05 5.76 -2.93
CA ARG A 123 9.98 6.04 -1.96
C ARG A 123 10.49 6.34 -0.57
N THR A 124 9.73 7.15 0.14
CA THR A 124 9.92 7.50 1.56
C THR A 124 9.04 6.64 2.47
N ILE A 125 7.90 6.18 1.94
CA ILE A 125 6.94 5.35 2.68
C ILE A 125 7.09 3.88 2.28
N TYR A 126 7.45 3.04 3.25
CA TYR A 126 7.67 1.61 3.07
C TYR A 126 6.55 0.77 3.68
N LEU A 127 6.51 -0.52 3.34
CA LEU A 127 5.51 -1.46 3.87
C LEU A 127 5.43 -1.43 5.39
N ARG A 128 6.58 -1.31 6.09
CA ARG A 128 6.62 -1.21 7.56
C ARG A 128 5.76 -0.04 8.09
N HIS A 129 5.76 1.12 7.44
CA HIS A 129 4.97 2.27 7.89
C HIS A 129 3.48 2.01 7.69
N VAL A 130 3.11 1.45 6.54
CA VAL A 130 1.73 1.05 6.24
C VAL A 130 1.23 0.06 7.29
N SER A 131 2.05 -0.93 7.66
CA SER A 131 1.72 -1.90 8.72
C SER A 131 1.60 -1.25 10.10
N ILE A 132 2.54 -0.38 10.48
CA ILE A 132 2.51 0.33 11.77
C ILE A 132 1.26 1.20 11.87
N TRP A 133 0.97 2.02 10.86
CA TRP A 133 -0.22 2.87 10.85
C TRP A 133 -1.51 2.05 10.79
N GLY A 134 -1.56 0.98 10.00
CA GLY A 134 -2.72 0.10 9.94
C GLY A 134 -3.03 -0.54 11.30
N ASN A 135 -2.01 -1.05 11.98
CA ASN A 135 -2.17 -1.64 13.31
C ASN A 135 -2.57 -0.59 14.35
N ALA A 136 -1.92 0.58 14.34
CA ALA A 136 -2.26 1.65 15.27
C ALA A 136 -3.72 2.12 15.06
N LEU A 137 -4.16 2.31 13.82
CA LEU A 137 -5.54 2.72 13.53
C LEU A 137 -6.57 1.68 14.01
N LEU A 138 -6.24 0.39 13.97
CA LEU A 138 -7.12 -0.64 14.52
C LEU A 138 -7.12 -0.64 16.05
N GLU A 139 -5.95 -0.49 16.68
CA GLU A 139 -5.82 -0.44 18.14
C GLU A 139 -6.46 0.82 18.75
N SER A 140 -6.49 1.95 18.04
CA SER A 140 -7.17 3.16 18.53
C SER A 140 -8.68 3.00 18.66
N LEU A 141 -9.28 2.02 17.99
CA LEU A 141 -10.70 1.69 18.15
C LEU A 141 -10.98 1.15 19.55
N ASP A 142 -10.13 0.25 20.04
CA ASP A 142 -10.27 -0.36 21.35
C ASP A 142 -10.05 0.66 22.50
N ARG A 143 -9.43 1.81 22.19
CA ARG A 143 -9.06 2.86 23.14
C ARG A 143 -9.90 4.14 23.05
N ASP A 144 -10.88 4.21 22.14
CA ASP A 144 -11.66 5.43 21.84
C ASP A 144 -10.78 6.65 21.46
N GLU A 145 -9.64 6.38 20.81
CA GLU A 145 -8.62 7.38 20.43
C GLU A 145 -8.46 7.53 18.90
N ALA A 146 -9.46 7.07 18.13
CA ALA A 146 -9.38 7.01 16.68
C ALA A 146 -9.04 8.38 16.05
N LEU A 147 -9.78 9.43 16.38
CA LEU A 147 -9.61 10.75 15.78
C LEU A 147 -8.27 11.42 16.14
N PRO A 148 -7.84 11.47 17.43
CA PRO A 148 -6.50 11.92 17.80
C PRO A 148 -5.39 11.16 17.06
N LEU A 149 -5.49 9.84 16.95
CA LEU A 149 -4.50 9.04 16.25
C LEU A 149 -4.46 9.36 14.76
N ILE A 150 -5.61 9.45 14.10
CA ILE A 150 -5.70 9.81 12.67
C ILE A 150 -5.05 11.16 12.39
N ASN A 151 -5.23 12.14 13.29
CA ASN A 151 -4.57 13.43 13.18
C ASN A 151 -3.04 13.30 13.30
N ARG A 152 -2.55 12.49 14.24
CA ARG A 152 -1.11 12.21 14.39
C ARG A 152 -0.53 11.54 13.14
N VAL A 153 -1.21 10.53 12.59
CA VAL A 153 -0.79 9.85 11.36
C VAL A 153 -0.78 10.81 10.17
N ASN A 154 -1.77 11.69 10.03
CA ASN A 154 -1.78 12.72 8.97
C ASN A 154 -0.56 13.64 9.06
N ASN A 155 -0.19 14.08 10.26
CA ASN A 155 1.00 14.92 10.48
C ASN A 155 2.28 14.17 10.13
N ASP A 156 2.41 12.91 10.55
CA ASP A 156 3.59 12.10 10.23
C ASP A 156 3.72 11.81 8.73
N VAL A 157 2.59 11.60 8.03
CA VAL A 157 2.59 11.47 6.56
C VAL A 157 3.07 12.76 5.91
N ASP A 158 2.59 13.92 6.36
CA ASP A 158 3.02 15.20 5.81
C ASP A 158 4.51 15.47 6.08
N ASP A 159 4.99 15.17 7.29
CA ASP A 159 6.38 15.38 7.68
C ASP A 159 7.34 14.40 6.98
N LEU A 160 6.92 13.16 6.72
CA LEU A 160 7.71 12.21 5.91
C LEU A 160 7.81 12.67 4.46
N LEU A 161 6.68 13.03 3.83
CA LEU A 161 6.66 13.46 2.43
C LEU A 161 7.36 14.81 2.23
N ALA A 162 7.42 15.64 3.27
CA ALA A 162 8.21 16.87 3.28
C ALA A 162 9.68 16.65 3.73
N HIS A 163 10.10 15.41 4.00
CA HIS A 163 11.43 15.05 4.50
C HIS A 163 11.85 15.78 5.79
N LYS A 164 10.88 16.15 6.64
CA LYS A 164 11.13 16.79 7.94
C LYS A 164 11.48 15.78 9.03
N ILE A 165 11.02 14.54 8.89
CA ILE A 165 11.36 13.43 9.79
C ILE A 165 11.97 12.26 9.02
N SER A 166 12.87 11.53 9.67
CA SER A 166 13.41 10.30 9.10
C SER A 166 12.32 9.20 9.06
N PRO A 167 12.25 8.39 7.99
CA PRO A 167 11.47 7.16 7.95
C PRO A 167 11.59 6.26 9.18
N ASP A 168 12.74 6.27 9.87
CA ASP A 168 13.01 5.38 10.98
C ASP A 168 12.35 5.81 12.30
N VAL A 169 11.81 7.03 12.38
CA VAL A 169 11.07 7.47 13.59
C VAL A 169 9.68 6.86 13.69
N ILE A 170 9.15 6.33 12.58
CA ILE A 170 7.85 5.67 12.55
C ILE A 170 8.02 4.26 13.11
N THR A 171 7.71 4.12 14.40
CA THR A 171 7.76 2.88 15.17
C THR A 171 6.41 2.62 15.85
N ALA A 172 6.12 1.38 16.24
CA ALA A 172 4.88 1.06 16.96
C ALA A 172 4.73 1.91 18.25
N ASN A 173 5.82 2.02 19.02
CA ASN A 173 5.90 2.79 20.26
C ASN A 173 5.60 4.29 20.10
N ARG A 174 5.68 4.84 18.88
CA ARG A 174 5.30 6.24 18.59
C ARG A 174 3.80 6.48 18.74
N TYR A 175 2.99 5.44 18.51
CA TYR A 175 1.53 5.53 18.54
C TYR A 175 0.99 4.94 19.83
N PHE A 176 1.45 3.73 20.19
CA PHE A 176 1.12 3.08 21.45
C PHE A 176 2.42 2.62 22.13
N PRO A 177 2.94 3.42 23.08
CA PRO A 177 4.08 3.00 23.89
C PRO A 177 3.73 1.72 24.65
N VAL A 178 4.68 0.79 24.73
CA VAL A 178 4.49 -0.39 25.57
C VAL A 178 4.34 0.07 27.01
N SER A 179 3.29 -0.40 27.68
CA SER A 179 3.06 -0.09 29.10
C SER A 179 4.19 -0.69 29.94
N GLU A 180 4.63 0.00 30.99
CA GLU A 180 5.54 -0.60 31.99
C GLU A 180 4.91 -1.82 32.68
N ASP A 181 3.58 -1.92 32.63
CA ASP A 181 2.79 -3.04 33.16
C ASP A 181 2.51 -4.16 32.12
N ASP A 182 3.12 -4.14 30.94
CA ASP A 182 2.97 -5.23 29.96
C ASP A 182 3.66 -6.50 30.50
N PRO A 183 2.92 -7.58 30.84
CA PRO A 183 3.49 -8.78 31.44
C PRO A 183 4.33 -9.61 30.47
N PHE A 184 4.43 -9.20 29.20
CA PHE A 184 5.17 -9.89 28.15
C PHE A 184 6.43 -9.15 27.67
N LEU A 185 6.84 -8.07 28.37
CA LEU A 185 8.18 -7.47 28.25
C LEU A 185 9.25 -8.22 29.05
#